data_AF-A0AAN6P267-F1
#
_entry.id   AF-A0AAN6P267-F1
#
_cell.length_a   1.000
_cell.length_b   1.000
_cell.length_c   1.000
_cell.angle_alpha   90.00
_cell.angle_beta   90.00
_cell.angle_gamma   90.00
#
_symmetry.space_group_name_H-M   'P 1'
#
loop_
_entity.id
_entity.type
_entity.pdbx_description
1 polymer ?
#
loop_
_entity_poly.entity_id
_entity_poly.type
_entity_poly.pdbx_seq_one_letter_code
_entity_poly.pdbx_strand_id
1 'polypeptide(L)'
;MPLKMRSPQCRAVGDLSCLRKGHWKPCEVHGQNGHHGVYHPCVKCANEKKRQEAEERARLQKQQEAKAELQRKEAEQKKRAEEAAAEAEREKAHQQKLQLIQETEALKRRITEERLEKQRQEEEALKRKQEDGEESRRLSVSFSSPREPIPTAAAAAAAAPDYMANSSDGSNGTITTTTTAAAATTATPNNTPKG
;
A
#
# COMPACT_ATOMS: atom_id res chain seq x y z
N MET A 1 -25.32 69.29 51.65
CA MET A 1 -24.33 69.14 50.55
C MET A 1 -24.81 68.05 49.61
N PRO A 2 -24.93 68.27 48.29
CA PRO A 2 -25.38 67.22 47.38
C PRO A 2 -24.30 66.13 47.29
N LEU A 3 -24.69 64.89 47.59
CA LEU A 3 -23.82 63.72 47.49
C LEU A 3 -23.48 63.50 46.01
N LYS A 4 -22.22 63.74 45.63
CA LYS A 4 -21.70 63.43 44.30
C LYS A 4 -21.70 61.92 44.11
N MET A 5 -22.72 61.39 43.43
CA MET A 5 -22.79 59.96 43.11
C MET A 5 -21.70 59.59 42.10
N ARG A 6 -20.88 58.61 42.46
CA ARG A 6 -19.77 58.09 41.66
C ARG A 6 -20.16 56.77 41.01
N SER A 7 -19.65 56.51 39.82
CA SER A 7 -19.80 55.19 39.19
C SER A 7 -19.23 54.07 40.08
N PRO A 8 -19.91 52.93 40.25
CA PRO A 8 -19.45 51.80 41.06
C PRO A 8 -18.30 51.04 40.40
N GLN A 9 -18.15 51.15 39.07
CA GLN A 9 -17.06 50.50 38.32
C GLN A 9 -15.79 51.35 38.25
N CYS A 10 -15.90 52.65 37.94
CA CYS A 10 -14.71 53.49 37.75
C CYS A 10 -14.52 54.57 38.81
N ARG A 11 -15.44 54.70 39.79
CA ARG A 11 -15.43 55.69 40.89
C ARG A 11 -15.27 57.16 40.47
N ALA A 12 -15.29 57.43 39.18
CA ALA A 12 -15.33 58.77 38.62
C ALA A 12 -16.68 59.40 38.94
N VAL A 13 -16.66 60.66 39.37
CA VAL A 13 -17.86 61.47 39.54
C VAL A 13 -18.44 61.64 38.14
N GLY A 14 -19.56 60.97 37.87
CA GLY A 14 -20.35 61.34 36.71
C GLY A 14 -20.93 62.71 37.04
N ASP A 15 -20.63 63.72 36.23
CA ASP A 15 -21.39 64.96 36.27
C ASP A 15 -22.89 64.65 36.15
N LEU A 16 -23.75 65.61 36.50
CA LEU A 16 -25.22 65.53 36.31
C LEU A 16 -25.64 65.05 34.91
N SER A 17 -24.75 65.13 33.92
CA SER A 17 -24.86 64.58 32.58
C SER A 17 -24.92 63.04 32.51
N CYS A 18 -24.33 62.30 33.45
CA CYS A 18 -24.47 60.84 33.54
C CYS A 18 -25.87 60.40 34.02
N LEU A 19 -26.47 61.17 34.94
CA LEU A 19 -27.88 61.01 35.35
C LEU A 19 -28.84 61.41 34.23
N ARG A 20 -28.60 62.54 33.54
CA ARG A 20 -29.41 62.98 32.37
C ARG A 20 -29.36 62.01 31.20
N LYS A 21 -28.26 61.29 30.99
CA LYS A 21 -28.12 60.27 29.94
C LYS A 21 -28.73 58.91 30.32
N GLY A 22 -29.40 58.80 31.47
CA GLY A 22 -30.18 57.61 31.84
C GLY A 22 -29.37 56.42 32.33
N HIS A 23 -28.11 56.61 32.75
CA HIS A 23 -27.30 55.52 33.30
C HIS A 23 -27.80 55.04 34.67
N TRP A 24 -28.57 55.89 35.36
CA TRP A 24 -29.15 55.66 36.70
C TRP A 24 -30.55 56.28 36.72
N LYS A 25 -31.55 55.51 37.12
CA LYS A 25 -32.86 56.05 37.53
C LYS A 25 -32.91 56.13 39.05
N PRO A 26 -33.21 57.30 39.65
CA PRO A 26 -33.49 57.38 41.07
C PRO A 26 -34.74 56.56 41.38
N CYS A 27 -34.74 55.85 42.51
CA CYS A 27 -35.91 55.13 42.96
C CYS A 27 -36.95 56.13 43.44
N GLU A 28 -38.20 56.01 42.99
CA GLU A 28 -39.30 56.88 43.44
C GLU A 28 -39.57 56.74 44.95
N VAL A 29 -39.28 55.57 45.53
CA VAL A 29 -39.49 55.28 46.96
C VAL A 29 -38.35 55.79 47.85
N HIS A 30 -37.10 55.68 47.39
CA HIS A 30 -35.91 56.04 48.19
C HIS A 30 -35.29 57.40 47.77
N GLY A 31 -35.94 58.10 46.84
CA GLY A 31 -35.48 59.37 46.28
C GLY A 31 -34.08 59.28 45.66
N GLN A 32 -33.29 60.36 45.78
CA GLN A 32 -31.92 60.39 45.27
C GLN A 32 -30.96 59.44 46.01
N ASN A 33 -31.37 58.86 47.15
CA ASN A 33 -30.50 58.07 48.02
C ASN A 33 -30.58 56.56 47.77
N GLY A 34 -31.54 56.09 46.96
CA GLY A 34 -31.67 54.68 46.60
C GLY A 34 -31.98 54.50 45.12
N HIS A 35 -31.52 53.40 44.55
CA HIS A 35 -31.60 53.14 43.12
C HIS A 35 -31.98 51.67 42.95
N HIS A 36 -33.09 51.46 42.24
CA HIS A 36 -33.60 50.14 41.86
C HIS A 36 -33.71 50.16 40.35
N GLY A 37 -32.76 49.53 39.65
CA GLY A 37 -32.72 49.51 38.19
C GLY A 37 -31.47 48.84 37.63
N VAL A 38 -31.55 48.44 36.35
CA VAL A 38 -30.42 47.84 35.61
C VAL A 38 -29.33 48.89 35.43
N TYR A 39 -28.14 48.60 35.95
CA TYR A 39 -26.97 49.46 35.82
C TYR A 39 -26.49 49.50 34.37
N HIS A 40 -26.48 50.68 33.76
CA HIS A 40 -25.86 50.88 32.45
C HIS A 40 -24.44 51.44 32.60
N PRO A 41 -23.39 50.69 32.19
CA PRO A 41 -22.01 51.14 32.30
C PRO A 41 -21.79 52.44 31.50
N CYS A 42 -20.93 53.32 32.01
CA CYS A 42 -20.59 54.53 31.27
C CYS A 42 -19.78 54.16 30.01
N VAL A 43 -19.78 55.03 29.00
CA VAL A 43 -19.10 54.78 27.71
C VAL A 43 -17.64 54.36 27.89
N LYS A 44 -16.92 54.93 28.88
CA LYS A 44 -15.53 54.55 29.19
C LYS A 44 -15.43 53.11 29.70
N CYS A 45 -16.27 52.71 30.66
CA CYS A 45 -16.30 51.34 31.18
C CYS A 45 -16.74 50.33 30.11
N ALA A 46 -17.73 50.70 29.29
CA ALA A 46 -18.20 49.86 28.19
C ALA A 46 -17.10 49.65 27.13
N ASN A 47 -16.35 50.70 26.80
CA ASN A 47 -15.25 50.62 25.85
C ASN A 47 -14.06 49.82 26.40
N GLU A 48 -13.70 50.00 27.67
CA GLU A 48 -12.64 49.21 28.31
C GLU A 48 -13.01 47.73 28.35
N LYS A 49 -14.26 47.40 28.71
CA LYS A 49 -14.75 46.02 28.67
C LYS A 49 -14.68 45.42 27.27
N LYS A 50 -15.09 46.19 26.24
CA LYS A 50 -14.96 45.76 24.84
C LYS A 50 -13.50 45.53 24.43
N ARG A 51 -12.56 46.36 24.90
CA ARG A 51 -11.13 46.18 24.62
C ARG A 51 -10.61 44.88 25.26
N GLN A 52 -10.94 44.63 26.52
CA GLN A 52 -10.54 43.40 27.22
C GLN A 52 -11.13 42.15 26.57
N GLU A 53 -12.41 42.15 26.20
CA GLU A 53 -13.06 41.03 25.49
C GLU A 53 -12.45 40.79 24.10
N ALA A 54 -11.95 41.83 23.43
CA ALA A 54 -11.26 41.70 22.15
C ALA A 54 -9.84 41.14 22.31
N GLU A 55 -9.09 41.61 23.32
CA GLU A 55 -7.77 41.09 23.66
C GLU A 55 -7.82 39.62 24.09
N GLU A 56 -8.82 39.23 24.90
CA GLU A 56 -9.03 37.85 25.33
C GLU A 56 -9.39 36.94 24.15
N ARG A 57 -10.29 37.38 23.25
CA ARG A 57 -10.62 36.64 22.02
C ARG A 57 -9.41 36.46 21.12
N ALA A 58 -8.61 37.50 20.91
CA ALA A 58 -7.40 37.42 20.11
C ALA A 58 -6.37 36.45 20.73
N ARG A 59 -6.26 36.42 22.07
CA ARG A 59 -5.39 35.46 22.76
C ARG A 59 -5.88 34.02 22.59
N LEU A 60 -7.18 33.78 22.74
CA LEU A 60 -7.78 32.46 22.56
C LEU A 60 -7.64 31.95 21.12
N GLN A 61 -7.83 32.80 20.13
CA GLN A 61 -7.63 32.46 18.71
C GLN A 61 -6.19 32.02 18.44
N LYS A 62 -5.20 32.80 18.90
CA LYS A 62 -3.79 32.43 18.76
C LYS A 62 -3.45 31.08 19.42
N GLN A 63 -4.06 30.78 20.57
CA GLN A 63 -3.87 29.49 21.23
C GLN A 63 -4.52 28.33 20.47
N GLN A 64 -5.68 28.53 19.86
CA GLN A 64 -6.33 27.52 19.03
C GLN A 64 -5.56 27.27 17.73
N GLU A 65 -5.07 28.33 17.08
CA GLU A 65 -4.23 28.23 15.88
C GLU A 65 -2.94 27.45 16.17
N ALA A 66 -2.24 27.77 17.27
CA ALA A 66 -1.04 27.05 17.67
C ALA A 66 -1.30 25.56 17.94
N LYS A 67 -2.43 25.22 18.58
CA LYS A 67 -2.83 23.82 18.80
C LYS A 67 -3.16 23.10 17.49
N ALA A 68 -3.88 23.75 16.59
CA ALA A 68 -4.22 23.20 15.28
C ALA A 68 -2.96 22.97 14.42
N GLU A 69 -2.00 23.88 14.48
CA GLU A 69 -0.72 23.75 13.76
C GLU A 69 0.10 22.55 14.29
N LEU A 70 0.17 22.37 15.61
CA LEU A 70 0.84 21.21 16.20
C LEU A 70 0.18 19.89 15.78
N GLN A 71 -1.15 19.79 15.89
CA GLN A 71 -1.89 18.60 15.47
C GLN A 71 -1.69 18.28 13.98
N ARG A 72 -1.65 19.31 13.13
CA ARG A 72 -1.38 19.13 11.70
C ARG A 72 0.03 18.61 11.44
N LYS A 73 1.04 19.14 12.14
CA LYS A 73 2.43 18.66 12.03
C LYS A 73 2.57 17.21 12.50
N GLU A 74 1.93 16.84 13.62
CA GLU A 74 1.92 15.46 14.10
C GLU A 74 1.24 14.51 13.11
N ALA A 75 0.11 14.90 12.55
CA ALA A 75 -0.60 14.11 11.53
C ALA A 75 0.25 13.93 10.25
N GLU A 76 0.95 14.98 9.81
CA GLU A 76 1.85 14.91 8.66
C GLU A 76 3.05 13.98 8.92
N GLN A 77 3.66 14.06 10.11
CA GLN A 77 4.76 13.16 10.48
C GLN A 77 4.30 11.71 10.56
N LYS A 78 3.13 11.45 11.17
CA LYS A 78 2.55 10.10 11.23
C LYS A 78 2.29 9.55 9.84
N LYS A 79 1.71 10.34 8.94
CA LYS A 79 1.46 9.93 7.56
C LYS A 79 2.75 9.60 6.82
N ARG A 80 3.80 10.41 6.98
CA ARG A 80 5.12 10.13 6.38
C ARG A 80 5.75 8.86 6.94
N ALA A 81 5.61 8.60 8.24
CA ALA A 81 6.11 7.38 8.86
C ALA A 81 5.38 6.13 8.35
N GLU A 82 4.05 6.20 8.20
CA GLU A 82 3.23 5.13 7.62
C GLU A 82 3.61 4.87 6.15
N GLU A 83 3.81 5.93 5.36
CA GLU A 83 4.22 5.81 3.95
C GLU A 83 5.62 5.19 3.82
N ALA A 84 6.58 5.63 4.64
CA ALA A 84 7.92 5.05 4.67
C ALA A 84 7.93 3.58 5.11
N ALA A 85 7.09 3.21 6.07
CA ALA A 85 6.93 1.81 6.48
C ALA A 85 6.35 0.95 5.35
N ALA A 86 5.34 1.45 4.65
CA ALA A 86 4.74 0.76 3.51
C ALA A 86 5.73 0.61 2.34
N GLU A 87 6.57 1.62 2.09
CA GLU A 87 7.62 1.55 1.07
C GLU A 87 8.68 0.51 1.43
N ALA A 88 9.14 0.49 2.68
CA ALA A 88 10.09 -0.52 3.16
C ALA A 88 9.54 -1.96 3.06
N GLU A 89 8.24 -2.15 3.29
CA GLU A 89 7.59 -3.45 3.11
C GLU A 89 7.54 -3.86 1.64
N ARG A 90 7.17 -2.93 0.74
CA ARG A 90 7.18 -3.17 -0.71
C ARG A 90 8.58 -3.52 -1.22
N GLU A 91 9.61 -2.84 -0.72
CA GLU A 91 10.99 -3.12 -1.09
C GLU A 91 11.42 -4.52 -0.65
N LYS A 92 11.10 -4.92 0.59
CA LYS A 92 11.37 -6.28 1.08
C LYS A 92 10.66 -7.34 0.24
N ALA A 93 9.38 -7.12 -0.09
CA ALA A 93 8.63 -8.03 -0.95
C ALA A 93 9.25 -8.15 -2.36
N HIS A 94 9.72 -7.03 -2.91
CA HIS A 94 10.43 -7.02 -4.20
C HIS A 94 11.76 -7.79 -4.13
N GLN A 95 12.55 -7.57 -3.07
CA GLN A 95 13.81 -8.30 -2.86
C GLN A 95 13.59 -9.80 -2.72
N GLN A 96 12.57 -10.24 -1.96
CA GLN A 96 12.20 -11.65 -1.83
C GLN A 96 11.81 -12.25 -3.19
N LYS A 97 11.07 -11.51 -4.01
CA LYS A 97 10.69 -11.95 -5.36
C LYS A 97 11.93 -12.14 -6.25
N LEU A 98 12.91 -11.24 -6.19
CA LEU A 98 14.16 -11.36 -6.94
C LEU A 98 14.98 -12.57 -6.49
N GLN A 99 15.06 -12.82 -5.18
CA GLN A 99 15.74 -14.01 -4.64
C GLN A 99 15.08 -15.30 -5.15
N LEU A 100 13.75 -15.38 -5.12
CA LEU A 100 13.02 -16.54 -5.63
C LEU A 100 13.29 -16.78 -7.12
N ILE A 101 13.36 -15.70 -7.92
CA ILE A 101 13.70 -15.80 -9.35
C ILE A 101 15.11 -16.38 -9.52
N GLN A 102 16.09 -15.86 -8.78
CA GLN A 102 17.47 -16.35 -8.83
C GLN A 102 17.58 -17.82 -8.41
N GLU A 103 16.90 -18.23 -7.34
CA GLU A 103 16.87 -19.62 -6.88
C GLU A 103 16.23 -20.54 -7.93
N THR A 104 15.15 -20.08 -8.56
CA THR A 104 14.46 -20.84 -9.60
C THR A 104 15.34 -21.01 -10.84
N GLU A 105 16.06 -19.96 -11.24
CA GLU A 105 17.03 -20.03 -12.34
C GLU A 105 18.20 -20.96 -12.01
N ALA A 106 18.75 -20.87 -10.80
CA ALA A 106 19.80 -21.76 -10.33
C ALA A 106 19.35 -23.23 -10.30
N LEU A 107 18.11 -23.49 -9.90
CA LEU A 107 17.53 -24.84 -9.94
C LEU A 107 17.39 -25.35 -11.39
N LYS A 108 16.90 -24.53 -12.31
CA LYS A 108 16.80 -24.89 -13.73
C LYS A 108 18.15 -25.23 -14.35
N ARG A 109 19.20 -24.47 -14.00
CA ARG A 109 20.58 -24.76 -14.43
C ARG A 109 21.05 -26.11 -13.89
N ARG A 110 20.88 -26.38 -12.59
CA ARG A 110 21.22 -27.67 -11.97
C ARG A 110 20.52 -28.85 -12.65
N ILE A 111 19.21 -28.73 -12.91
CA ILE A 111 18.44 -29.79 -13.60
C ILE A 111 18.98 -30.02 -15.02
N THR A 112 19.38 -28.97 -15.71
CA THR A 112 19.93 -29.06 -17.07
C THR A 112 21.32 -29.69 -17.06
N GLU A 113 22.17 -29.32 -16.12
CA GLU A 113 23.50 -29.91 -15.92
C GLU A 113 23.40 -31.39 -15.59
N GLU A 114 22.52 -31.78 -14.66
CA GLU A 114 22.26 -33.17 -14.29
C GLU A 114 21.75 -33.98 -15.49
N ARG A 115 20.85 -33.41 -16.30
CA ARG A 115 20.36 -34.06 -17.53
C ARG A 115 21.49 -34.29 -18.54
N LEU A 116 22.34 -33.30 -18.75
CA LEU A 116 23.49 -33.41 -19.66
C LEU A 116 24.51 -34.42 -19.15
N GLU A 117 24.75 -34.47 -17.84
CA GLU A 117 25.64 -35.46 -17.24
C GLU A 117 25.09 -36.88 -17.40
N LYS A 118 23.80 -37.08 -17.19
CA LYS A 118 23.15 -38.36 -17.43
C LYS A 118 23.27 -38.80 -18.90
N GLN A 119 23.10 -37.88 -19.85
CA GLN A 119 23.32 -38.15 -21.27
C GLN A 119 24.75 -38.59 -21.56
N ARG A 120 25.76 -37.91 -20.97
CA ARG A 120 27.17 -38.32 -21.10
C ARG A 120 27.42 -39.72 -20.53
N GLN A 121 26.84 -40.05 -19.38
CA GLN A 121 26.97 -41.38 -18.76
C GLN A 121 26.32 -42.48 -19.62
N GLU A 122 25.14 -42.20 -20.20
CA GLU A 122 24.46 -43.13 -21.10
C GLU A 122 25.26 -43.37 -22.39
N GLU A 123 25.85 -42.33 -22.96
CA GLU A 123 26.74 -42.42 -24.13
C GLU A 123 28.01 -43.23 -23.83
N GLU A 124 28.67 -42.96 -22.69
CA GLU A 124 29.85 -43.72 -22.28
C GLU A 124 29.52 -45.20 -22.04
N ALA A 125 28.38 -45.49 -21.41
CA ALA A 125 27.93 -46.86 -21.19
C ALA A 125 27.61 -47.58 -22.51
N LEU A 126 27.04 -46.89 -23.50
CA LEU A 126 26.81 -47.43 -24.83
C LEU A 126 28.14 -47.74 -25.54
N LYS A 127 29.12 -46.85 -25.43
CA LYS A 127 30.45 -47.04 -25.99
C LYS A 127 31.16 -48.26 -25.38
N ARG A 128 31.13 -48.42 -24.05
CA ARG A 128 31.69 -49.62 -23.39
C ARG A 128 31.03 -50.91 -23.88
N LYS A 129 29.70 -50.93 -24.02
CA LYS A 129 28.98 -52.09 -24.58
C LYS A 129 29.38 -52.40 -26.03
N GLN A 130 29.68 -51.37 -26.84
CA GLN A 130 30.17 -51.56 -28.20
C GLN A 130 31.58 -52.18 -28.19
N GLU A 131 32.48 -51.66 -27.36
CA GLU A 131 33.84 -52.19 -27.18
C GLU A 131 33.82 -53.66 -26.72
N ASP A 132 33.01 -53.99 -25.70
CA ASP A 132 32.83 -55.38 -25.23
C ASP A 132 32.27 -56.29 -26.34
N GLY A 133 31.32 -55.78 -27.13
CA GLY A 133 30.72 -56.50 -28.25
C GLY A 133 31.67 -56.69 -29.44
N GLU A 134 32.59 -55.75 -29.66
CA GLU A 134 33.67 -55.87 -30.66
C GLU A 134 34.76 -56.84 -30.19
N GLU A 135 35.15 -56.80 -28.92
CA GLU A 135 36.11 -57.73 -28.33
C GLU A 135 35.58 -59.17 -28.37
N SER A 136 34.32 -59.38 -28.01
CA SER A 136 33.65 -60.69 -28.12
C SER A 136 33.59 -61.19 -29.57
N ARG A 137 33.34 -60.30 -30.55
CA ARG A 137 33.44 -60.63 -31.98
C ARG A 137 34.86 -60.98 -32.40
N ARG A 138 35.87 -60.27 -31.90
CA ARG A 138 37.29 -60.55 -32.20
C ARG A 138 37.73 -61.90 -31.64
N LEU A 139 37.31 -62.24 -30.42
CA LEU A 139 37.60 -63.53 -29.79
C LEU A 139 36.89 -64.70 -30.50
N SER A 140 35.64 -64.52 -30.93
CA SER A 140 34.90 -65.57 -31.66
C SER A 140 35.44 -65.85 -33.07
N VAL A 141 35.96 -64.86 -33.78
CA VAL A 141 36.63 -65.06 -35.09
C VAL A 141 37.93 -65.86 -34.96
N SER A 142 38.61 -65.79 -33.81
CA SER A 142 39.88 -66.48 -33.56
C SER A 142 39.73 -68.00 -33.30
N PHE A 143 38.50 -68.51 -33.15
CA PHE A 143 38.22 -69.94 -32.89
C PHE A 143 37.57 -70.68 -34.08
N SER A 144 37.33 -69.99 -35.20
CA SER A 144 36.78 -70.64 -36.40
C SER A 144 37.90 -71.29 -37.21
N SER A 145 38.12 -72.59 -36.99
CA SER A 145 38.83 -73.46 -37.94
C SER A 145 38.18 -73.36 -39.34
N PRO A 146 38.97 -73.44 -40.43
CA PRO A 146 38.46 -73.37 -41.79
C PRO A 146 37.45 -74.49 -42.03
N ARG A 147 36.18 -74.13 -42.07
CA ARG A 147 35.08 -75.05 -42.41
C ARG A 147 34.90 -75.01 -43.92
N GLU A 148 34.96 -76.19 -44.54
CA GLU A 148 34.86 -76.36 -45.98
C GLU A 148 33.60 -75.72 -46.58
N PRO A 149 33.67 -75.22 -47.83
CA PRO A 149 32.57 -74.53 -48.48
C PRO A 149 31.42 -75.50 -48.80
N ILE A 150 30.24 -75.23 -48.22
CA ILE A 150 28.99 -75.92 -48.56
C ILE A 150 28.35 -75.19 -49.75
N PRO A 151 27.93 -75.90 -50.81
CA PRO A 151 27.32 -75.29 -52.01
C PRO A 151 25.96 -74.65 -51.70
N THR A 152 25.81 -73.42 -52.18
CA THR A 152 24.62 -72.57 -52.06
C THR A 152 23.51 -72.99 -53.02
N ALA A 153 22.32 -73.29 -52.49
CA ALA A 153 21.08 -73.33 -53.26
C ALA A 153 20.38 -71.96 -53.16
N ALA A 154 20.00 -71.44 -54.32
CA ALA A 154 19.27 -70.18 -54.49
C ALA A 154 17.91 -70.22 -53.78
N ALA A 155 17.66 -69.22 -52.93
CA ALA A 155 16.35 -69.01 -52.32
C ALA A 155 15.85 -67.60 -52.66
N ALA A 156 14.59 -67.59 -53.10
CA ALA A 156 13.91 -66.55 -53.84
C ALA A 156 13.64 -65.28 -53.04
N ALA A 157 13.57 -64.17 -53.80
CA ALA A 157 13.04 -62.89 -53.38
C ALA A 157 11.56 -63.01 -52.95
N ALA A 158 11.25 -62.51 -51.76
CA ALA A 158 9.89 -62.26 -51.32
C ALA A 158 9.78 -60.81 -50.84
N ALA A 159 8.86 -60.09 -51.48
CA ALA A 159 8.56 -58.68 -51.30
C ALA A 159 8.02 -58.37 -49.89
N ALA A 160 8.41 -57.21 -49.34
CA ALA A 160 7.80 -56.62 -48.16
C ALA A 160 6.76 -55.55 -48.60
N PRO A 161 5.59 -55.47 -47.95
CA PRO A 161 4.56 -54.49 -48.28
C PRO A 161 4.82 -53.11 -47.66
N ASP A 162 4.42 -52.09 -48.43
CA ASP A 162 4.18 -50.69 -48.02
C ASP A 162 3.31 -50.61 -46.76
N TYR A 163 3.79 -49.91 -45.72
CA TYR A 163 2.97 -49.56 -44.55
C TYR A 163 3.03 -48.05 -44.27
N MET A 164 2.05 -47.37 -44.85
CA MET A 164 1.30 -46.19 -44.35
C MET A 164 2.01 -45.27 -43.34
N ALA A 165 2.46 -44.12 -43.84
CA ALA A 165 2.74 -42.93 -43.04
C ALA A 165 1.42 -42.33 -42.53
N ASN A 166 1.24 -42.29 -41.21
CA ASN A 166 0.08 -41.68 -40.56
C ASN A 166 0.48 -40.28 -40.05
N SER A 167 0.16 -39.26 -40.85
CA SER A 167 0.27 -37.84 -40.48
C SER A 167 -0.77 -37.51 -39.42
N SER A 168 -0.32 -37.23 -38.19
CA SER A 168 -1.16 -36.64 -37.16
C SER A 168 -0.94 -35.13 -37.15
N ASP A 169 -1.89 -34.41 -37.73
CA ASP A 169 -2.07 -32.97 -37.56
C ASP A 169 -2.35 -32.68 -36.08
N GLY A 170 -1.33 -32.17 -35.39
CA GLY A 170 -1.42 -31.63 -34.04
C GLY A 170 -2.09 -30.26 -34.06
N SER A 171 -3.34 -30.23 -33.63
CA SER A 171 -4.14 -29.04 -33.37
C SER A 171 -3.43 -28.09 -32.40
N ASN A 172 -3.07 -26.89 -32.88
CA ASN A 172 -2.69 -25.77 -32.03
C ASN A 172 -3.94 -25.23 -31.32
N GLY A 173 -4.12 -25.64 -30.06
CA GLY A 173 -5.12 -25.08 -29.16
C GLY A 173 -4.79 -23.62 -28.84
N THR A 174 -5.52 -22.70 -29.46
CA THR A 174 -5.55 -21.29 -29.09
C THR A 174 -6.18 -21.16 -27.70
N ILE A 175 -5.36 -20.89 -26.68
CA ILE A 175 -5.84 -20.56 -25.34
C ILE A 175 -6.21 -19.07 -25.33
N THR A 176 -7.50 -18.78 -25.46
CA THR A 176 -8.07 -17.45 -25.20
C THR A 176 -8.26 -17.27 -23.69
N THR A 177 -7.33 -16.57 -23.04
CA THR A 177 -7.53 -16.02 -21.70
C THR A 177 -8.48 -14.83 -21.77
N THR A 178 -9.76 -15.08 -21.49
CA THR A 178 -10.75 -14.01 -21.25
C THR A 178 -10.61 -13.52 -19.82
N THR A 179 -9.96 -12.37 -19.66
CA THR A 179 -9.81 -11.64 -18.40
C THR A 179 -11.18 -11.23 -17.86
N THR A 180 -11.60 -11.81 -16.74
CA THR A 180 -12.80 -11.40 -16.00
C THR A 180 -12.53 -10.07 -15.31
N ALA A 181 -13.08 -8.98 -15.85
CA ALA A 181 -13.08 -7.68 -15.19
C ALA A 181 -14.04 -7.74 -13.99
N ALA A 182 -13.48 -7.77 -12.78
CA ALA A 182 -14.22 -7.57 -11.55
C ALA A 182 -14.74 -6.13 -11.50
N ALA A 183 -16.05 -5.96 -11.67
CA ALA A 183 -16.73 -4.70 -11.44
C ALA A 183 -16.65 -4.37 -9.94
N ALA A 184 -15.81 -3.41 -9.58
CA ALA A 184 -15.76 -2.82 -8.26
C ALA A 184 -17.05 -2.02 -8.03
N THR A 185 -17.92 -2.55 -7.19
CA THR A 185 -19.08 -1.84 -6.66
C THR A 185 -18.60 -0.79 -5.66
N THR A 186 -18.59 0.46 -6.08
CA THR A 186 -18.44 1.61 -5.18
C THR A 186 -19.71 1.78 -4.36
N ALA A 187 -19.71 1.30 -3.12
CA ALA A 187 -20.71 1.63 -2.13
C ALA A 187 -20.43 3.03 -1.56
N THR A 188 -21.28 3.99 -1.88
CA THR A 188 -21.25 5.36 -1.34
C THR A 188 -21.96 5.39 0.02
N PRO A 189 -21.28 5.71 1.14
CA PRO A 189 -21.97 5.92 2.41
C PRO A 189 -22.62 7.31 2.42
N ASN A 190 -23.95 7.32 2.41
CA ASN A 190 -24.79 8.51 2.54
C ASN A 190 -24.87 8.88 4.03
N ASN A 191 -24.02 9.80 4.48
CA ASN A 191 -24.04 10.36 5.84
C ASN A 191 -24.80 11.69 5.82
N THR A 192 -26.09 11.64 6.13
CA THR A 192 -26.91 12.84 6.36
C THR A 192 -27.11 13.03 7.86
N PRO A 193 -26.52 14.05 8.49
CA PRO A 193 -26.90 14.44 9.85
C PRO A 193 -28.19 15.26 9.81
N LYS A 194 -29.26 14.77 10.45
CA LYS A 194 -30.39 15.62 10.86
C LYS A 194 -30.18 16.01 12.31
N GLY A 195 -29.79 17.28 12.51
CA GLY A 195 -30.19 18.06 13.68
C GLY A 195 -31.54 18.71 13.44
#